data_AF-A0A7R9QVK4-F1
#
_entry.id   AF-A0A7R9QVK4-F1
#
_cell.length_a   1.000
_cell.length_b   1.000
_cell.length_c   1.000
_cell.angle_alpha   90.00
_cell.angle_beta   90.00
_cell.angle_gamma   90.00
#
_symmetry.space_group_name_H-M   'P 1'
#
loop_
_entity.id
_entity.type
_entity.pdbx_description
1 polymer ?
#
loop_
_entity_poly.entity_id
_entity_poly.type
_entity_poly.pdbx_seq_one_letter_code
_entity_poly.pdbx_strand_id
1 'polypeptide(L)'
;MDKVLAANEDEIVSLPGLSEPINFKQYSGYLDITEGKHHFYWFVESQKDPENAPVVLWLNGGPGCSSLFGNLGENGPFRVNSDGKTL
;
A
#
# COMPACT_ATOMS: atom_id res chain seq x y z
N MET A 1 0.92 -21.74 -12.07
CA MET A 1 0.28 -20.80 -11.13
C MET A 1 1.20 -19.62 -11.12
N ASP A 2 0.97 -18.68 -12.02
CA ASP A 2 1.90 -17.58 -12.25
C ASP A 2 1.91 -16.71 -11.00
N LYS A 3 3.11 -16.50 -10.43
CA LYS A 3 3.29 -15.57 -9.34
C LYS A 3 2.72 -14.23 -9.81
N VAL A 4 1.68 -13.74 -9.14
CA VAL A 4 1.34 -12.32 -9.17
C VAL A 4 2.47 -11.62 -8.42
N LEU A 5 3.60 -11.42 -9.11
CA LEU A 5 4.56 -10.42 -8.72
C LEU A 5 3.84 -9.10 -9.00
N ALA A 6 3.76 -8.20 -8.01
CA ALA A 6 3.33 -6.84 -8.26
C ALA A 6 4.07 -6.34 -9.51
N ALA A 7 3.33 -5.79 -10.47
CA ALA A 7 3.92 -5.32 -11.71
C ALA A 7 5.04 -4.34 -11.37
N ASN A 8 6.21 -4.51 -11.97
CA ASN A 8 7.38 -3.64 -11.73
C ASN A 8 7.05 -2.15 -12.02
N GLU A 9 5.97 -1.89 -12.76
CA GLU A 9 5.45 -0.56 -13.08
C GLU A 9 4.78 0.14 -11.89
N ASP A 10 4.25 -0.61 -10.93
CA ASP A 10 3.54 -0.08 -9.76
C ASP A 10 4.47 0.15 -8.55
N GLU A 11 5.77 -0.19 -8.65
CA GLU A 11 6.72 -0.05 -7.54
C GLU A 11 6.94 1.43 -7.17
N ILE A 12 6.68 1.76 -5.90
CA ILE A 12 6.97 3.10 -5.37
C ILE A 12 8.46 3.15 -5.00
N VAL A 13 9.27 3.63 -5.93
CA VAL A 13 10.73 3.79 -5.74
C VAL A 13 11.10 4.96 -4.83
N SER A 14 10.24 5.98 -4.74
CA SER A 14 10.43 7.14 -3.88
C SER A 14 9.08 7.66 -3.39
N LEU A 15 8.97 7.88 -2.09
CA LEU A 15 7.77 8.44 -1.46
C LEU A 15 8.13 9.75 -0.76
N PRO A 16 7.62 10.91 -1.22
CA PRO A 16 7.85 12.19 -0.57
C PRO A 16 7.40 12.16 0.90
N GLY A 17 8.19 12.81 1.77
CA GLY A 17 7.90 12.90 3.20
C GLY A 17 8.58 11.84 4.07
N LEU A 18 9.18 10.80 3.48
CA LEU A 18 10.04 9.86 4.21
C LEU A 18 11.36 10.54 4.59
N SER A 19 11.69 10.51 5.88
CA SER A 19 12.97 10.99 6.43
C SER A 19 14.02 9.89 6.53
N GLU A 20 13.60 8.63 6.64
CA GLU A 20 14.46 7.47 6.86
C GLU A 20 14.28 6.42 5.74
N PRO A 21 15.34 5.65 5.42
CA PRO A 21 15.24 4.57 4.46
C PRO A 21 14.35 3.45 4.98
N ILE A 22 13.57 2.83 4.09
CA ILE A 22 12.73 1.67 4.39
C ILE A 22 13.41 0.37 3.96
N ASN A 23 13.05 -0.74 4.61
CA ASN A 23 13.63 -2.07 4.35
C ASN A 23 12.65 -3.03 3.66
N PHE A 24 11.53 -2.53 3.13
CA PHE A 24 10.50 -3.31 2.44
C PHE A 24 10.09 -2.59 1.16
N LYS A 25 9.57 -3.34 0.20
CA LYS A 25 9.00 -2.78 -1.03
C LYS A 25 7.55 -2.39 -0.83
N GLN A 26 7.11 -1.44 -1.63
CA GLN A 26 5.72 -1.00 -1.68
C GLN A 26 5.32 -0.67 -3.10
N TYR A 27 4.04 -0.88 -3.39
CA TYR A 27 3.49 -0.75 -4.72
C TYR A 27 2.13 -0.05 -4.64
N SER A 28 1.82 0.77 -5.64
CA SER A 28 0.51 1.38 -5.76
C SER A 28 0.07 1.43 -7.21
N GLY A 29 -1.15 0.96 -7.44
CA GLY A 29 -1.70 0.80 -8.79
C GLY A 29 -3.19 0.51 -8.74
N TYR A 30 -3.70 -0.15 -9.78
CA TYR A 30 -5.11 -0.47 -9.93
C TYR A 30 -5.33 -1.97 -10.15
N LEU A 31 -6.34 -2.52 -9.46
CA LEU A 31 -6.84 -3.87 -9.67
C LEU A 31 -8.12 -3.81 -10.50
N ASP A 32 -8.13 -4.52 -11.63
CA ASP A 32 -9.29 -4.64 -12.49
C ASP A 32 -10.32 -5.60 -11.88
N ILE A 33 -11.55 -5.15 -11.75
CA ILE A 33 -12.63 -5.92 -11.12
C ILE A 33 -13.66 -6.35 -12.15
N THR A 34 -14.15 -5.38 -12.93
CA THR A 34 -15.03 -5.58 -14.07
C THR A 34 -14.72 -4.52 -15.13
N GLU A 35 -15.29 -4.64 -16.31
CA GLU A 35 -15.19 -3.61 -17.34
C GLU A 35 -15.54 -2.22 -16.78
N GLY A 36 -14.61 -1.26 -16.95
CA GLY A 36 -14.74 0.12 -16.47
C GLY A 36 -14.67 0.30 -14.95
N LYS A 37 -14.35 -0.73 -14.17
CA LYS A 37 -14.20 -0.64 -12.71
C LYS A 37 -12.84 -1.13 -12.24
N HIS A 38 -12.11 -0.20 -11.64
CA HIS A 38 -10.75 -0.39 -11.16
C HIS A 38 -10.67 0.05 -9.70
N HIS A 39 -10.21 -0.83 -8.82
CA HIS A 39 -9.93 -0.45 -7.44
C HIS A 39 -8.48 -0.03 -7.30
N PHE A 40 -8.25 1.17 -6.78
CA PHE A 40 -6.92 1.59 -6.37
C PHE A 40 -6.42 0.71 -5.20
N TYR A 41 -5.14 0.34 -5.22
CA TYR A 41 -4.48 -0.33 -4.11
C TYR A 41 -3.16 0.36 -3.72
N TRP A 42 -2.79 0.17 -2.46
CA TRP A 42 -1.42 0.39 -1.97
C TRP A 42 -1.02 -0.83 -1.16
N PHE A 43 -0.09 -1.61 -1.70
CA PHE A 43 0.45 -2.82 -1.08
C PHE A 43 1.80 -2.51 -0.46
N VAL A 44 2.01 -2.96 0.77
CA VAL A 44 3.28 -2.86 1.50
C VAL A 44 3.71 -4.28 1.84
N GLU A 45 4.91 -4.67 1.41
CA GLU A 45 5.44 -5.99 1.72
C GLU A 45 5.76 -6.11 3.21
N SER A 46 5.84 -7.36 3.71
CA SER A 46 6.29 -7.61 5.07
C SER A 46 7.71 -7.08 5.29
N GLN A 47 7.94 -6.42 6.42
CA GLN A 47 9.28 -5.97 6.85
C GLN A 47 10.22 -7.15 7.16
N LYS A 48 9.66 -8.36 7.32
CA LYS A 48 10.41 -9.59 7.62
C LYS A 48 9.91 -10.72 6.74
N ASP A 49 10.82 -11.32 5.98
CA ASP A 49 10.57 -12.52 5.18
C ASP A 49 9.32 -12.39 4.26
N PRO A 50 9.32 -11.40 3.34
CA PRO A 50 8.15 -11.09 2.51
C PRO A 50 7.72 -12.23 1.59
N GLU A 51 8.63 -13.15 1.25
CA GLU A 51 8.32 -14.31 0.40
C GLU A 51 7.47 -15.36 1.12
N ASN A 52 7.59 -15.48 2.45
CA ASN A 52 6.87 -16.47 3.26
C ASN A 52 5.80 -15.87 4.19
N ALA A 53 5.80 -14.54 4.36
CA ALA A 53 4.80 -13.84 5.16
C ALA A 53 3.40 -13.95 4.52
N PRO A 54 2.33 -13.99 5.32
CA PRO A 54 0.97 -14.01 4.79
C PRO A 54 0.58 -12.69 4.13
N VAL A 55 -0.25 -12.77 3.09
CA VAL A 55 -0.89 -11.60 2.48
C VAL A 55 -2.17 -11.27 3.25
N VAL A 56 -2.31 -10.01 3.66
CA VAL A 56 -3.48 -9.51 4.41
C VAL A 56 -4.16 -8.40 3.61
N LEU A 57 -5.47 -8.56 3.36
CA LEU A 57 -6.31 -7.51 2.79
C LEU A 57 -6.93 -6.67 3.91
N TRP A 58 -6.79 -5.35 3.82
CA TRP A 58 -7.41 -4.39 4.74
C TRP A 58 -8.44 -3.54 4.02
N LEU A 59 -9.66 -3.48 4.56
CA LEU A 59 -10.77 -2.70 4.01
C LEU A 59 -11.37 -1.80 5.10
N ASN A 60 -11.33 -0.50 4.89
CA ASN A 60 -12.10 0.43 5.72
C ASN A 60 -13.59 0.39 5.33
N GLY A 61 -14.46 0.74 6.30
CA GLY A 61 -15.91 0.68 6.16
C GLY A 61 -16.54 1.99 5.66
N GLY A 62 -17.52 2.51 6.41
CA GLY A 62 -18.33 3.66 6.03
C GLY A 62 -19.80 3.25 5.87
N PRO A 63 -20.30 3.05 4.63
CA PRO A 63 -19.61 2.72 3.37
C PRO A 63 -19.02 3.91 2.59
N GLY A 64 -18.02 3.64 1.74
CA GLY A 64 -17.41 4.63 0.83
C GLY A 64 -16.15 5.31 1.37
N CYS A 65 -15.72 4.98 2.59
CA CYS A 65 -14.45 5.48 3.13
C CYS A 65 -13.26 4.76 2.49
N SER A 66 -12.17 5.50 2.27
CA SER A 66 -10.94 4.94 1.68
C SER A 66 -10.18 4.07 2.68
N SER A 67 -9.66 2.92 2.21
CA SER A 67 -8.72 2.10 2.98
C SER A 67 -7.37 2.78 3.26
N LEU A 68 -7.05 3.87 2.57
CA LEU A 68 -5.87 4.68 2.89
C LEU A 68 -5.98 5.36 4.26
N PHE A 69 -7.19 5.51 4.80
CA PHE A 69 -7.36 5.95 6.18
C PHE A 69 -6.71 4.94 7.14
N GLY A 70 -6.93 3.64 6.96
CA GLY A 70 -6.27 2.60 7.75
C GLY A 70 -4.76 2.58 7.55
N ASN A 71 -4.32 2.69 6.29
CA ASN A 71 -2.90 2.68 5.97
C ASN A 71 -2.14 3.87 6.60
N LEU A 72 -2.66 5.10 6.49
CA LEU A 72 -1.96 6.31 6.94
C LEU A 72 -2.32 6.77 8.36
N GLY A 73 -3.41 6.26 8.92
CA GLY A 73 -3.96 6.71 10.21
C GLY A 73 -4.06 5.62 11.27
N GLU A 74 -4.04 4.33 10.90
CA GLU A 74 -4.31 3.23 11.85
C GLU A 74 -3.14 2.26 12.02
N ASN A 75 -2.80 1.45 11.01
CA ASN A 75 -1.86 0.33 11.15
C ASN A 75 -0.87 0.14 9.99
N GLY A 76 -0.84 1.04 9.00
CA GLY A 76 0.20 0.99 7.97
C GLY A 76 1.58 1.41 8.48
N PRO A 77 2.61 1.36 7.63
CA PRO A 77 3.99 1.55 8.04
C PRO A 77 4.39 3.00 8.29
N PHE A 78 3.58 3.98 7.83
CA PHE A 78 3.85 5.41 7.95
C PHE A 78 2.68 6.15 8.61
N ARG A 79 2.94 7.33 9.19
CA ARG A 79 1.89 8.20 9.76
C ARG A 79 2.08 9.61 9.24
N VAL A 80 1.04 10.17 8.63
CA VAL A 80 1.11 11.56 8.14
C VAL A 80 1.22 12.50 9.34
N ASN A 81 2.29 13.30 9.39
CA ASN A 81 2.49 14.31 10.43
C ASN A 81 1.52 15.49 10.25
N SER A 82 1.35 16.29 11.30
CA SER A 82 0.40 17.42 11.30
C SER A 82 0.71 18.52 10.27
N ASP A 83 1.91 18.52 9.70
CA ASP A 83 2.29 19.44 8.62
C ASP A 83 1.72 19.03 7.25
N GLY A 84 1.15 17.82 7.14
CA GLY A 84 0.61 17.26 5.90
C GLY A 84 1.66 17.00 4.81
N LYS A 85 2.94 16.98 5.18
CA LYS A 85 4.08 16.89 4.24
C LYS A 85 5.05 15.78 4.60
N THR A 86 5.22 15.50 5.89
CA THR A 86 6.14 14.47 6.38
C THR A 86 5.38 13.24 6.88
N LEU A 87 6.07 12.10 6.88
CA LEU A 87 5.54 10.77 7.22
C LEU A 87 6.15 10.19 8.51
#